data_AF-A0A830BSZ3-F1
#
_entry.id   AF-A0A830BSZ3-F1
#
_cell.length_a   1.000
_cell.length_b   1.000
_cell.length_c   1.000
_cell.angle_alpha   90.00
_cell.angle_beta   90.00
_cell.angle_gamma   90.00
#
_symmetry.space_group_name_H-M   'P 1'
#
loop_
_entity.id
_entity.type
_entity.pdbx_description
1 polymer ?
#
loop_
_entity_poly.entity_id
_entity_poly.type
_entity_poly.pdbx_seq_one_letter_code
_entity_poly.pdbx_strand_id
1 'polypeptide(L)'
;MENIDDEYRNYWETNMFLQTEELDCYFDEAISVYYDYDSSSPDGMQSSSSPASKNIVSERNRRKKLNERLYALRSVVPNITKMDKASTIRDAIEYIKSLHGEEMRIQAEISELERGMTSSSNCANLEFNQEPNPIEVLELRVSNMGEKTIVVSLECNNRRDTMINLCKAFESLKLRIITSNINALSGRLLKTVFLEGDEEDKDDLRVKIEDAIAALNDPRSPMSS
;
A
#
# COMPACT_ATOMS: atom_id res chain seq x y z
N MET A 1 8.99 -25.66 7.52
CA MET A 1 10.13 -24.98 8.16
C MET A 1 9.91 -23.52 7.83
N GLU A 2 9.23 -22.81 8.72
CA GLU A 2 8.80 -21.43 8.48
C GLU A 2 10.04 -20.53 8.34
N ASN A 3 9.99 -19.67 7.33
CA ASN A 3 11.12 -18.92 6.83
C ASN A 3 11.43 -17.74 7.78
N ILE A 4 12.44 -17.93 8.63
CA ILE A 4 12.86 -17.00 9.68
C ILE A 4 13.37 -15.66 9.13
N ASP A 5 13.67 -15.59 7.83
CA ASP A 5 14.22 -14.40 7.19
C ASP A 5 13.15 -13.30 6.95
N ASP A 6 11.87 -13.67 6.83
CA ASP A 6 10.79 -12.69 6.62
C ASP A 6 10.45 -11.91 7.93
N GLU A 7 10.71 -12.50 9.10
CA GLU A 7 10.52 -11.87 10.42
C GLU A 7 11.49 -10.69 10.66
N TYR A 8 12.64 -10.70 10.00
CA TYR A 8 13.69 -9.69 10.19
C TYR A 8 13.60 -8.48 9.25
N ARG A 9 12.71 -8.51 8.26
CA ARG A 9 12.69 -7.49 7.20
C ARG A 9 12.26 -6.11 7.71
N ASN A 10 11.43 -6.07 8.76
CA ASN A 10 10.93 -4.83 9.39
C ASN A 10 11.71 -4.41 10.65
N TYR A 11 12.75 -5.16 11.02
CA TYR A 11 13.58 -4.88 12.19
C TYR A 11 14.28 -3.52 12.05
N TRP A 12 14.79 -3.21 10.85
CA TRP A 12 15.60 -2.01 10.61
C TRP A 12 14.79 -0.71 10.62
N GLU A 13 13.55 -0.72 10.14
CA GLU A 13 12.66 0.46 10.17
C GLU A 13 12.20 0.79 11.59
N THR A 14 11.82 -0.24 12.35
CA THR A 14 11.49 -0.10 13.77
C THR A 14 12.71 0.37 14.56
N ASN A 15 13.90 -0.14 14.25
CA ASN A 15 15.14 0.28 14.90
C ASN A 15 15.49 1.75 14.59
N MET A 16 15.19 2.24 13.38
CA MET A 16 15.40 3.65 13.01
C MET A 16 14.45 4.60 13.75
N PHE A 17 13.17 4.24 13.87
CA PHE A 17 12.19 5.01 14.66
C PHE A 17 12.57 5.05 16.15
N LEU A 18 13.07 3.94 16.69
CA LEU A 18 13.49 3.83 18.08
C LEU A 18 14.84 4.51 18.38
N GLN A 19 15.74 4.61 17.40
CA GLN A 19 17.01 5.35 17.52
C GLN A 19 16.77 6.87 17.56
N THR A 20 15.74 7.38 16.88
CA THR A 20 15.36 8.80 16.98
C THR A 20 14.93 9.17 18.40
N GLU A 21 14.10 8.34 19.06
CA GLU A 21 13.74 8.52 20.48
C GLU A 21 14.94 8.36 21.44
N GLU A 22 15.97 7.58 21.08
CA GLU A 22 17.22 7.49 21.86
C GLU A 22 18.04 8.77 21.82
N LEU A 23 18.05 9.45 20.67
CA LEU A 23 18.70 10.74 20.52
C LEU A 23 18.02 11.82 21.38
N ASP A 24 16.67 11.80 21.46
CA ASP A 24 15.89 12.73 22.28
C ASP A 24 16.17 12.54 23.79
N CYS A 25 16.33 11.29 24.25
CA CYS A 25 16.69 11.01 25.64
C CYS A 25 18.11 11.47 26.00
N TYR A 26 19.06 11.36 25.06
CA TYR A 26 20.45 11.83 25.23
C TYR A 26 20.52 13.35 25.25
N PHE A 27 19.66 14.01 24.45
CA PHE A 27 19.52 15.46 24.42
C PHE A 27 18.92 16.00 25.72
N ASP A 28 17.89 15.35 26.28
CA ASP A 28 17.33 15.64 27.60
C ASP A 28 18.39 15.51 28.72
N GLU A 29 19.29 14.52 28.64
CA GLU A 29 20.39 14.32 29.60
C GLU A 29 21.46 15.41 29.47
N ALA A 30 21.87 15.76 28.25
CA ALA A 30 22.81 16.86 27.98
C ALA A 30 22.25 18.22 28.43
N ILE A 31 20.96 18.45 28.22
CA ILE A 31 20.22 19.62 28.70
C ILE A 31 20.23 19.69 30.23
N SER A 32 19.98 18.58 30.92
CA SER A 32 20.01 18.56 32.39
C SER A 32 21.40 18.88 32.97
N VAL A 33 22.46 18.37 32.33
CA VAL A 33 23.86 18.66 32.72
C VAL A 33 24.22 20.12 32.45
N TYR A 34 23.64 20.74 31.42
CA TYR A 34 23.89 22.13 31.05
C TYR A 34 23.19 23.14 31.98
N TYR A 35 21.95 22.85 32.43
CA TYR A 35 21.22 23.72 33.35
C TYR A 35 21.68 23.65 34.81
N ASP A 36 22.42 22.60 35.21
CA ASP A 36 23.05 22.50 36.53
C ASP A 36 24.35 23.34 36.65
N TYR A 37 24.87 23.91 35.55
CA TYR A 37 26.16 24.65 35.55
C TYR A 37 26.03 26.17 35.75
N ASP A 38 24.82 26.75 35.69
CA ASP A 38 24.61 28.22 35.73
C ASP A 38 24.04 28.76 37.06
N SER A 39 23.92 27.92 38.09
CA SER A 39 23.64 28.41 39.46
C SER A 39 24.92 28.90 40.14
N SER A 40 25.35 30.11 39.75
CA SER A 40 26.42 30.84 40.43
C SER A 40 26.00 31.23 41.86
N SER A 41 26.40 30.43 42.85
CA SER A 41 26.56 30.87 44.24
C SER A 41 27.93 30.39 44.75
N PRO A 42 28.88 31.28 45.07
CA PRO A 42 30.23 30.90 45.41
C PRO A 42 30.32 30.67 46.92
N ASP A 43 29.91 29.48 47.39
CA ASP A 43 30.39 29.00 48.68
C ASP A 43 30.24 27.48 48.80
N GLY A 44 31.39 26.82 48.90
CA GLY A 44 31.53 25.56 49.64
C GLY A 44 30.92 24.28 49.06
N MET A 45 31.84 23.40 48.65
CA MET A 45 31.73 21.93 48.73
C MET A 45 31.07 21.19 47.56
N GLN A 46 31.91 20.75 46.61
CA GLN A 46 31.82 19.50 45.84
C GLN A 46 30.46 18.76 45.88
N SER A 47 29.49 19.17 45.09
CA SER A 47 28.45 18.26 44.62
C SER A 47 28.91 17.63 43.32
N SER A 48 29.90 16.75 43.44
CA SER A 48 30.10 15.71 42.43
C SER A 48 28.74 15.03 42.24
N SER A 49 28.29 14.93 40.99
CA SER A 49 27.13 14.09 40.65
C SER A 49 27.45 12.67 41.10
N SER A 50 26.99 12.32 42.30
CA SER A 50 27.19 11.02 42.90
C SER A 50 26.70 9.97 41.89
N PRO A 51 27.39 8.84 41.71
CA PRO A 51 26.92 7.77 40.82
C PRO A 51 25.47 7.35 41.11
N ALA A 52 25.00 7.57 42.34
CA ALA A 52 23.59 7.41 42.73
C ALA A 52 22.64 8.39 42.01
N SER A 53 22.98 9.67 41.84
CA SER A 53 22.09 10.64 41.17
C SER A 53 21.96 10.36 39.67
N LYS A 54 23.06 9.96 39.02
CA LYS A 54 23.05 9.51 37.62
C LYS A 54 22.19 8.25 37.42
N ASN A 55 22.27 7.30 38.34
CA ASN A 55 21.45 6.10 38.32
C ASN A 55 19.95 6.42 38.44
N ILE A 56 19.59 7.38 39.30
CA ILE A 56 18.20 7.83 39.46
C ILE A 56 17.66 8.50 38.19
N VAL A 57 18.43 9.39 37.55
CA VAL A 57 18.02 10.04 36.29
C VAL A 57 17.88 9.02 35.17
N SER A 58 18.85 8.12 35.02
CA SER A 58 18.80 7.03 34.04
C SER A 58 17.57 6.13 34.22
N GLU A 59 17.24 5.73 35.46
CA GLU A 59 16.05 4.90 35.72
C GLU A 59 14.74 5.65 35.45
N ARG A 60 14.68 6.97 35.70
CA ARG A 60 13.52 7.80 35.33
C ARG A 60 13.33 7.82 33.82
N ASN A 61 14.39 8.04 33.04
CA ASN A 61 14.32 8.04 31.57
C ASN A 61 13.89 6.69 31.03
N ARG A 62 14.43 5.59 31.57
CA ARG A 62 14.01 4.23 31.18
C ARG A 62 12.51 4.00 31.42
N ARG A 63 11.96 4.48 32.54
CA ARG A 63 10.52 4.38 32.85
C ARG A 63 9.67 5.29 31.95
N LYS A 64 10.13 6.50 31.65
CA LYS A 64 9.48 7.42 30.70
C LYS A 64 9.34 6.76 29.33
N LYS A 65 10.44 6.28 28.76
CA LYS A 65 10.50 5.57 27.48
C LYS A 65 9.59 4.32 27.44
N LEU A 66 9.59 3.52 28.50
CA LEU A 66 8.71 2.35 28.59
C LEU A 66 7.22 2.73 28.59
N ASN A 67 6.86 3.81 29.28
CA ASN A 67 5.48 4.28 29.31
C ASN A 67 5.07 4.91 27.97
N GLU A 68 5.95 5.68 27.31
CA GLU A 68 5.72 6.23 25.96
C GLU A 68 5.42 5.12 24.95
N ARG A 69 6.25 4.08 24.91
CA ARG A 69 6.02 2.90 24.06
C ARG A 69 4.71 2.19 24.37
N LEU A 70 4.31 2.14 25.65
CA LEU A 70 3.02 1.58 26.03
C LEU A 70 1.84 2.44 25.53
N TYR A 71 1.97 3.77 25.54
CA TYR A 71 0.94 4.65 24.98
C TYR A 71 0.88 4.57 23.45
N ALA A 72 2.02 4.47 22.78
CA ALA A 72 2.09 4.21 21.34
C ALA A 72 1.44 2.87 20.98
N LEU A 73 1.68 1.81 21.77
CA LEU A 73 1.01 0.53 21.57
C LEU A 73 -0.51 0.67 21.69
N ARG A 74 -1.00 1.51 22.61
CA ARG A 74 -2.45 1.73 22.78
C ARG A 74 -3.11 2.47 21.62
N SER A 75 -2.38 3.31 20.90
CA SER A 75 -2.97 4.02 19.75
C SER A 75 -3.19 3.11 18.55
N VAL A 76 -2.45 2.01 18.44
CA VAL A 76 -2.49 1.10 17.28
C VAL A 76 -3.32 -0.17 17.50
N VAL A 77 -3.60 -0.56 18.75
CA VAL A 77 -4.38 -1.76 19.08
C VAL A 77 -5.87 -1.42 19.17
N PRO A 78 -6.73 -2.04 18.33
CA PRO A 78 -8.18 -1.87 18.44
C PRO A 78 -8.72 -2.52 19.71
N ASN A 79 -9.77 -1.93 20.31
CA ASN A 79 -10.55 -2.52 21.41
C ASN A 79 -9.74 -2.87 22.67
N ILE A 80 -9.03 -1.90 23.24
CA ILE A 80 -8.37 -2.08 24.55
C ILE A 80 -9.44 -2.32 25.63
N THR A 81 -9.46 -3.53 26.18
CA THR A 81 -10.45 -3.97 27.15
C THR A 81 -10.25 -3.26 28.49
N LYS A 82 -8.98 -3.05 28.87
CA LYS A 82 -8.62 -2.35 30.11
C LYS A 82 -7.32 -1.56 29.95
N MET A 83 -7.29 -0.40 30.61
CA MET A 83 -6.16 0.54 30.60
C MET A 83 -4.98 0.11 31.50
N ASP A 84 -4.99 -1.09 32.06
CA ASP A 84 -3.85 -1.62 32.81
C ASP A 84 -2.79 -2.21 31.86
N LYS A 85 -1.52 -2.23 32.30
CA LYS A 85 -0.38 -2.61 31.46
C LYS A 85 -0.49 -4.04 30.93
N ALA A 86 -0.98 -4.97 31.76
CA ALA A 86 -1.05 -6.39 31.40
C ALA A 86 -2.16 -6.64 30.38
N SER A 87 -3.33 -6.02 30.57
CA SER A 87 -4.43 -6.13 29.60
C SER A 87 -4.08 -5.49 28.27
N THR A 88 -3.43 -4.30 28.25
CA THR A 88 -2.97 -3.68 26.99
C THR A 88 -2.06 -4.62 26.19
N ILE A 89 -1.11 -5.30 26.85
CA ILE A 89 -0.19 -6.24 26.19
C ILE A 89 -0.93 -7.49 25.71
N ARG A 90 -1.88 -8.01 26.50
CA ARG A 90 -2.69 -9.16 26.12
C ARG A 90 -3.52 -8.87 24.88
N ASP A 91 -4.22 -7.74 24.87
CA ASP A 91 -5.08 -7.31 23.76
C ASP A 91 -4.24 -7.13 22.48
N ALA A 92 -3.02 -6.59 22.61
CA ALA A 92 -2.09 -6.47 21.48
C ALA A 92 -1.69 -7.84 20.89
N ILE A 93 -1.39 -8.83 21.75
CA ILE A 93 -1.04 -10.18 21.31
C ILE A 93 -2.21 -10.85 20.60
N GLU A 94 -3.42 -10.70 21.14
CA GLU A 94 -4.64 -11.24 20.53
C GLU A 94 -4.90 -10.61 19.15
N TYR A 95 -4.71 -9.29 19.04
CA TYR A 95 -4.83 -8.60 17.77
C TYR A 95 -3.85 -9.11 16.72
N ILE A 96 -2.56 -9.27 17.05
CA ILE A 96 -1.56 -9.82 16.13
C ILE A 96 -1.95 -11.22 15.64
N LYS A 97 -2.44 -12.08 16.55
CA LYS A 97 -2.93 -13.43 16.17
C LYS A 97 -4.12 -13.37 15.21
N SER A 98 -5.03 -12.43 15.43
CA SER A 98 -6.18 -12.23 14.55
C SER A 98 -5.75 -11.79 13.15
N LEU A 99 -4.75 -10.91 13.06
CA LEU A 99 -4.19 -10.43 11.80
C LEU A 99 -3.53 -11.56 11.01
N HIS A 100 -2.73 -12.41 11.65
CA HIS A 100 -2.15 -13.58 10.98
C HIS A 100 -3.23 -14.56 10.48
N GLY A 101 -4.31 -14.74 11.26
CA GLY A 101 -5.44 -15.56 10.83
C GLY A 101 -6.14 -15.00 9.58
N GLU A 102 -6.32 -13.68 9.53
CA GLU A 102 -6.90 -12.99 8.38
C GLU A 102 -5.99 -13.03 7.15
N GLU A 103 -4.69 -12.84 7.33
CA GLU A 103 -3.68 -12.98 6.27
C GLU A 103 -3.74 -14.38 5.65
N MET A 104 -3.72 -15.44 6.46
CA MET A 104 -3.81 -16.82 5.97
C MET A 104 -5.13 -17.07 5.21
N ARG A 105 -6.25 -16.55 5.70
CA ARG A 105 -7.56 -16.69 5.04
C ARG A 105 -7.55 -16.02 3.66
N ILE A 106 -7.03 -14.80 3.57
CA ILE A 106 -6.95 -14.04 2.31
C ILE A 106 -6.00 -14.75 1.33
N GLN A 107 -4.83 -15.21 1.79
CA GLN A 107 -3.88 -15.94 0.94
C GLN A 107 -4.46 -17.25 0.41
N ALA A 108 -5.25 -17.97 1.22
CA ALA A 108 -5.95 -19.18 0.79
C ALA A 108 -7.00 -18.87 -0.28
N GLU A 109 -7.80 -17.81 -0.09
CA GLU A 109 -8.80 -17.35 -1.06
C GLU A 109 -8.15 -16.96 -2.40
N ILE A 110 -7.05 -16.20 -2.37
CA ILE A 110 -6.28 -15.85 -3.58
C ILE A 110 -5.80 -17.13 -4.29
N SER A 111 -5.22 -18.08 -3.55
CA SER A 111 -4.72 -19.34 -4.12
C SER A 111 -5.84 -20.18 -4.75
N GLU A 112 -7.04 -20.18 -4.17
CA GLU A 112 -8.21 -20.86 -4.74
C GLU A 112 -8.69 -20.18 -6.02
N LEU A 113 -8.75 -18.85 -6.05
CA LEU A 113 -9.11 -18.08 -7.23
C LEU A 113 -8.11 -18.29 -8.38
N GLU A 114 -6.81 -18.29 -8.09
CA GLU A 114 -5.75 -18.59 -9.07
C GLU A 114 -5.86 -20.02 -9.64
N ARG A 115 -6.23 -20.99 -8.80
CA ARG A 115 -6.39 -22.39 -9.24
C ARG A 115 -7.69 -22.62 -10.02
N GLY A 116 -8.74 -21.87 -9.70
CA GLY A 116 -9.97 -21.80 -10.50
C GLY A 116 -9.74 -21.25 -11.91
N MET A 117 -8.77 -20.35 -12.08
CA MET A 117 -8.38 -19.79 -13.38
C MET A 117 -7.60 -20.77 -14.28
N THR A 118 -6.87 -21.75 -13.74
CA THR A 118 -6.10 -22.72 -14.54
C THR A 118 -6.88 -23.98 -14.92
N SER A 119 -8.01 -24.25 -14.26
CA SER A 119 -8.82 -25.45 -14.50
C SER A 119 -9.76 -25.37 -15.72
N SER A 120 -9.82 -24.21 -16.39
CA SER A 120 -10.42 -24.07 -17.73
C SER A 120 -9.39 -24.10 -18.86
N SER A 121 -8.11 -24.38 -18.54
CA SER A 121 -6.99 -24.34 -19.48
C SER A 121 -6.51 -25.73 -19.89
N ASN A 122 -7.44 -26.65 -20.15
CA ASN A 122 -7.20 -27.72 -21.11
C ASN A 122 -7.80 -27.29 -22.47
N CYS A 123 -7.25 -26.23 -23.04
CA CYS A 123 -7.28 -26.05 -24.49
C CYS A 123 -5.87 -26.30 -25.01
N ALA A 124 -5.65 -27.57 -25.36
CA ALA A 124 -4.57 -28.00 -26.20
C ALA A 124 -4.48 -27.13 -27.48
N ASN A 125 -3.25 -26.97 -27.96
CA ASN A 125 -2.88 -26.53 -29.31
C ASN A 125 -3.99 -26.73 -30.36
N LEU A 126 -4.65 -25.65 -30.75
CA LEU A 126 -5.38 -25.58 -32.01
C LEU A 126 -5.16 -24.17 -32.58
N GLU A 127 -4.22 -24.10 -33.52
CA GLU A 127 -4.31 -23.18 -34.64
C GLU A 127 -5.70 -23.34 -35.26
N PHE A 128 -6.64 -22.48 -34.92
CA PHE A 128 -7.93 -22.42 -35.60
C PHE A 128 -8.36 -20.96 -35.66
N ASN A 129 -8.43 -20.46 -36.89
CA ASN A 129 -9.07 -19.23 -37.34
C ASN A 129 -10.21 -18.80 -36.40
N GLN A 130 -9.94 -17.93 -35.44
CA GLN A 130 -10.97 -17.31 -34.64
C GLN A 130 -11.35 -16.00 -35.33
N GLU A 131 -12.59 -15.93 -35.80
CA GLU A 131 -13.20 -14.63 -36.04
C GLU A 131 -13.05 -13.77 -34.77
N PRO A 132 -12.65 -12.50 -34.90
CA PRO A 132 -12.51 -11.63 -33.74
C PRO A 132 -13.87 -11.55 -33.05
N ASN A 133 -13.93 -11.96 -31.78
CA ASN A 133 -15.10 -11.67 -30.96
C ASN A 133 -15.08 -10.16 -30.70
N PRO A 134 -16.04 -9.38 -31.24
CA PRO A 134 -15.99 -7.95 -31.09
C PRO A 134 -16.18 -7.57 -29.62
N ILE A 135 -15.35 -6.64 -29.16
CA ILE A 135 -15.50 -5.97 -27.88
C ILE A 135 -16.77 -5.13 -27.97
N GLU A 136 -17.81 -5.53 -27.25
CA GLU A 136 -19.03 -4.74 -27.11
C GLU A 136 -18.82 -3.77 -25.94
N VAL A 137 -18.58 -2.50 -26.27
CA VAL A 137 -18.50 -1.43 -25.28
C VAL A 137 -19.91 -1.16 -24.76
N LEU A 138 -20.12 -1.41 -23.48
CA LEU A 138 -21.38 -1.15 -22.79
C LEU A 138 -21.46 0.32 -22.38
N GLU A 139 -20.35 0.87 -21.89
CA GLU A 139 -20.28 2.25 -21.43
C GLU A 139 -18.84 2.78 -21.56
N LEU A 140 -18.68 3.99 -22.08
CA LEU A 140 -17.42 4.74 -22.06
C LEU A 140 -17.67 6.12 -21.47
N ARG A 141 -17.04 6.40 -20.34
CA ARG A 141 -17.06 7.71 -19.68
C ARG A 141 -15.66 8.29 -19.71
N VAL A 142 -15.56 9.53 -20.16
CA VAL A 142 -14.35 10.34 -20.03
C VAL A 142 -14.72 11.57 -19.22
N SER A 143 -14.02 11.81 -18.13
CA SER A 143 -14.25 12.92 -17.21
C SER A 143 -12.93 13.50 -16.76
N ASN A 144 -12.83 14.83 -16.68
CA ASN A 144 -11.66 15.45 -16.07
C ASN A 144 -11.77 15.44 -14.54
N MET A 145 -10.64 15.31 -13.88
CA MET A 145 -10.44 15.30 -12.44
C MET A 145 -9.26 16.24 -12.11
N GLY A 146 -9.53 17.54 -12.04
CA GLY A 146 -8.53 18.56 -11.69
C GLY A 146 -8.00 19.32 -12.91
N GLU A 147 -6.79 19.87 -12.83
CA GLU A 147 -6.24 20.69 -13.92
C GLU A 147 -5.58 19.86 -15.02
N LYS A 148 -5.02 18.69 -14.67
CA LYS A 148 -4.15 17.90 -15.57
C LYS A 148 -4.45 16.40 -15.56
N THR A 149 -5.61 15.96 -15.08
CA THR A 149 -5.87 14.52 -14.91
C THR A 149 -7.23 14.11 -15.47
N ILE A 150 -7.22 13.27 -16.48
CA ILE A 150 -8.42 12.76 -17.13
C ILE A 150 -8.66 11.32 -16.69
N VAL A 151 -9.90 11.03 -16.30
CA VAL A 151 -10.36 9.70 -15.92
C VAL A 151 -11.18 9.12 -17.07
N VAL A 152 -10.74 7.97 -17.56
CA VAL A 152 -11.43 7.16 -18.56
C VAL A 152 -11.96 5.91 -17.87
N SER A 153 -13.26 5.67 -17.96
CA SER A 153 -13.92 4.46 -17.48
C SER A 153 -14.62 3.76 -18.65
N LEU A 154 -14.15 2.56 -18.99
CA LEU A 154 -14.63 1.74 -20.09
C LEU A 154 -15.21 0.44 -19.53
N GLU A 155 -16.51 0.23 -19.70
CA GLU A 155 -17.21 -1.01 -19.41
C GLU A 155 -17.45 -1.77 -20.72
N CYS A 156 -17.02 -3.02 -20.79
CA CYS A 156 -17.26 -3.90 -21.93
C CYS A 156 -17.64 -5.31 -21.50
N ASN A 157 -18.09 -6.12 -22.46
CA ASN A 157 -18.27 -7.56 -22.23
C ASN A 157 -16.92 -8.23 -21.87
N ASN A 158 -16.93 -9.20 -20.96
CA ASN A 158 -15.73 -9.97 -20.62
C ASN A 158 -15.75 -11.29 -21.38
N ARG A 159 -15.18 -11.30 -22.59
CA ARG A 159 -14.98 -12.51 -23.40
C ARG A 159 -13.50 -12.91 -23.37
N ARG A 160 -13.19 -14.06 -23.97
CA ARG A 160 -11.79 -14.49 -24.16
C ARG A 160 -11.02 -13.40 -24.90
N ASP A 161 -9.82 -13.11 -24.38
CA ASP A 161 -8.85 -12.15 -24.94
C ASP A 161 -9.27 -10.67 -24.92
N THR A 162 -10.48 -10.31 -24.44
CA THR A 162 -10.94 -8.92 -24.37
C THR A 162 -9.97 -8.03 -23.59
N MET A 163 -9.48 -8.50 -22.43
CA MET A 163 -8.52 -7.74 -21.62
C MET A 163 -7.20 -7.48 -22.37
N ILE A 164 -6.70 -8.48 -23.09
CA ILE A 164 -5.46 -8.38 -23.88
C ILE A 164 -5.65 -7.35 -24.99
N ASN A 165 -6.79 -7.41 -25.69
CA ASN A 165 -7.12 -6.48 -26.75
C ASN A 165 -7.30 -5.05 -26.22
N LEU A 166 -7.93 -4.86 -25.06
CA LEU A 166 -8.00 -3.55 -24.42
C LEU A 166 -6.62 -3.01 -24.05
N CYS A 167 -5.74 -3.81 -23.45
CA CYS A 167 -4.38 -3.35 -23.15
C CYS A 167 -3.64 -2.92 -24.43
N LYS A 168 -3.76 -3.69 -25.53
CA LYS A 168 -3.21 -3.31 -26.84
C LYS A 168 -3.79 -2.00 -27.37
N ALA A 169 -5.10 -1.78 -27.21
CA ALA A 169 -5.78 -0.54 -27.62
C ALA A 169 -5.19 0.67 -26.88
N PHE A 170 -5.05 0.58 -25.56
CA PHE A 170 -4.55 1.69 -24.75
C PHE A 170 -3.03 1.90 -24.93
N GLU A 171 -2.27 0.84 -25.22
CA GLU A 171 -0.85 0.92 -25.56
C GLU A 171 -0.61 1.60 -26.91
N SER A 172 -1.44 1.32 -27.92
CA SER A 172 -1.31 1.92 -29.26
C SER A 172 -1.52 3.44 -29.24
N LEU A 173 -2.36 3.91 -28.32
CA LEU A 173 -2.65 5.33 -28.13
C LEU A 173 -1.50 6.11 -27.46
N LYS A 174 -0.44 5.43 -26.97
CA LYS A 174 0.75 6.03 -26.34
C LYS A 174 0.40 7.12 -25.32
N LEU A 175 -0.64 6.87 -24.53
CA LEU A 175 -1.13 7.82 -23.55
C LEU A 175 -0.23 7.83 -22.32
N ARG A 176 -0.15 8.96 -21.65
CA ARG A 176 0.58 9.06 -20.38
C ARG A 176 -0.32 8.62 -19.22
N ILE A 177 -0.25 7.33 -18.91
CA ILE A 177 -1.04 6.69 -17.87
C ILE A 177 -0.37 6.93 -16.51
N ILE A 178 -1.10 7.58 -15.59
CA ILE A 178 -0.71 7.72 -14.17
C ILE A 178 -1.04 6.42 -13.43
N THR A 179 -2.25 5.91 -13.63
CA THR A 179 -2.73 4.69 -12.96
C THR A 179 -3.76 4.01 -13.83
N SER A 180 -3.77 2.69 -13.84
CA SER A 180 -4.73 1.89 -14.57
C SER A 180 -5.22 0.73 -13.73
N ASN A 181 -6.52 0.53 -13.69
CA ASN A 181 -7.17 -0.52 -12.92
C ASN A 181 -8.15 -1.29 -13.81
N ILE A 182 -8.20 -2.61 -13.66
CA ILE A 182 -9.12 -3.47 -14.39
C ILE A 182 -9.89 -4.31 -13.37
N ASN A 183 -11.22 -4.26 -13.45
CA ASN A 183 -12.11 -5.07 -12.62
C ASN A 183 -12.96 -5.97 -13.52
N ALA A 184 -13.04 -7.26 -13.21
CA ALA A 184 -13.93 -8.20 -13.88
C ALA A 184 -15.06 -8.59 -12.94
N LEU A 185 -16.31 -8.32 -13.33
CA LEU A 185 -17.51 -8.63 -12.54
C LEU A 185 -18.57 -9.28 -13.42
N SER A 186 -19.01 -10.50 -13.07
CA SER A 186 -20.19 -11.15 -13.65
C SER A 186 -20.29 -11.11 -15.19
N GLY A 187 -19.18 -11.39 -15.88
CA GLY A 187 -19.13 -11.38 -17.35
C GLY A 187 -18.96 -9.99 -17.98
N ARG A 188 -18.70 -8.96 -17.18
CA ARG A 188 -18.32 -7.61 -17.62
C ARG A 188 -16.90 -7.28 -17.16
N LEU A 189 -16.25 -6.41 -17.92
CA LEU A 189 -14.91 -5.91 -17.65
C LEU A 189 -14.97 -4.38 -17.59
N LEU A 190 -14.56 -3.82 -16.46
CA LEU A 190 -14.48 -2.38 -16.24
C LEU A 190 -13.01 -1.98 -16.17
N LYS A 191 -12.56 -1.22 -17.16
CA LYS A 191 -11.22 -0.64 -17.24
C LYS A 191 -11.31 0.83 -16.84
N THR A 192 -10.63 1.21 -15.75
CA THR A 192 -10.50 2.61 -15.33
C THR A 192 -9.06 3.07 -15.51
N VAL A 193 -8.83 4.19 -16.20
CA VAL A 193 -7.51 4.72 -16.54
C VAL A 193 -7.44 6.19 -16.15
N PHE A 194 -6.41 6.55 -15.39
CA PHE A 194 -6.05 7.92 -15.06
C PHE A 194 -4.93 8.35 -15.99
N LEU A 195 -5.19 9.39 -16.77
CA LEU A 195 -4.31 9.94 -17.79
C LEU A 195 -3.90 11.35 -17.39
N GLU A 196 -2.72 11.76 -17.79
CA GLU A 196 -2.32 13.16 -17.65
C GLU A 196 -2.62 13.94 -18.93
N GLY A 197 -3.49 14.95 -18.85
CA GLY A 197 -3.99 15.73 -19.98
C GLY A 197 -4.93 16.86 -19.53
N ASP A 198 -5.19 17.82 -20.41
CA ASP A 198 -5.99 19.02 -20.12
C ASP A 198 -7.44 18.85 -20.62
N GLU A 199 -8.38 19.72 -20.21
CA GLU A 199 -9.81 19.63 -20.59
C GLU A 199 -10.05 19.57 -22.11
N GLU A 200 -9.20 20.23 -22.89
CA GLU A 200 -9.32 20.29 -24.35
C GLU A 200 -9.09 18.92 -25.01
N ASP A 201 -8.38 18.01 -24.35
CA ASP A 201 -8.07 16.67 -24.86
C ASP A 201 -9.22 15.67 -24.66
N LYS A 202 -10.27 16.02 -23.90
CA LYS A 202 -11.30 15.08 -23.46
C LYS A 202 -12.09 14.45 -24.61
N ASP A 203 -12.56 15.27 -25.53
CA ASP A 203 -13.37 14.81 -26.67
C ASP A 203 -12.51 14.05 -27.69
N ASP A 204 -11.29 14.53 -27.92
CA ASP A 204 -10.30 13.87 -28.76
C ASP A 204 -9.91 12.50 -28.21
N LEU A 205 -9.70 12.38 -26.90
CA LEU A 205 -9.39 11.11 -26.24
C LEU A 205 -10.53 10.11 -26.36
N ARG A 206 -11.77 10.56 -26.18
CA ARG A 206 -12.94 9.70 -26.34
C ARG A 206 -12.99 9.11 -27.75
N VAL A 207 -12.87 9.95 -28.78
CA VAL A 207 -12.89 9.51 -30.17
C VAL A 207 -11.74 8.55 -30.47
N LYS A 208 -10.51 8.85 -30.00
CA LYS A 208 -9.34 7.98 -30.16
C LYS A 208 -9.53 6.60 -29.52
N ILE A 209 -10.16 6.53 -28.35
CA ILE A 209 -10.43 5.27 -27.66
C ILE A 209 -11.50 4.47 -28.42
N GLU A 210 -12.57 5.11 -28.87
CA GLU A 210 -13.61 4.46 -29.68
C GLU A 210 -13.04 3.93 -31.00
N ASP A 211 -12.20 4.71 -31.69
CA ASP A 211 -11.53 4.32 -32.93
C ASP A 211 -10.54 3.17 -32.73
N ALA A 212 -9.74 3.20 -31.66
CA ALA A 212 -8.82 2.12 -31.31
C ALA A 212 -9.55 0.81 -31.01
N ILE A 213 -10.71 0.87 -30.34
CA ILE A 213 -11.54 -0.31 -30.08
C ILE A 213 -12.21 -0.80 -31.37
N ALA A 214 -12.68 0.11 -32.22
CA ALA A 214 -13.25 -0.23 -33.52
C ALA A 214 -12.22 -0.92 -34.43
N ALA A 215 -10.97 -0.43 -34.45
CA ALA A 215 -9.87 -1.02 -35.21
C ALA A 215 -9.50 -2.45 -34.75
N LEU A 216 -9.71 -2.77 -33.47
CA LEU A 216 -9.53 -4.12 -32.93
C LEU A 216 -10.69 -5.06 -33.27
N ASN A 217 -11.88 -4.50 -33.52
CA ASN A 217 -13.05 -5.26 -33.94
C ASN A 217 -13.10 -5.48 -35.46
N ASP A 218 -12.24 -4.83 -36.25
CA ASP A 218 -12.15 -5.04 -37.70
C ASP A 218 -11.34 -6.31 -38.03
N PRO A 219 -11.95 -7.34 -38.64
CA PRO A 219 -11.26 -8.58 -39.04
C PRO A 219 -10.21 -8.40 -40.16
N ARG A 220 -10.02 -7.18 -40.71
CA ARG A 220 -9.07 -6.90 -41.80
C ARG A 220 -7.98 -5.87 -41.46
N SER A 221 -7.74 -5.59 -40.18
CA SER A 221 -6.67 -4.66 -39.79
C SER A 221 -5.27 -5.27 -40.07
N PRO A 222 -4.40 -4.61 -40.85
CA PRO A 222 -3.12 -5.18 -41.32
C PRO A 222 -1.99 -5.20 -40.28
N MET A 223 -2.31 -5.04 -38.99
CA MET A 223 -1.30 -5.07 -37.91
C MET A 223 -1.11 -6.51 -37.40
N SER A 224 -0.77 -7.41 -38.32
CA SER A 224 -0.18 -8.72 -37.99
C SER A 224 0.95 -8.98 -38.97
N SER A 225 2.13 -8.49 -38.60
CA SER A 225 3.43 -8.94 -39.09
C SER A 225 4.46 -8.73 -37.98
#